data_AF-A0A6I5VJT8-F1
#
_entry.id   AF-A0A6I5VJT8-F1
#
_cell.length_a   1.000
_cell.length_b   1.000
_cell.length_c   1.000
_cell.angle_alpha   90.00
_cell.angle_beta   90.00
_cell.angle_gamma   90.00
#
_symmetry.space_group_name_H-M   'P 1'
#
loop_
_entity.id
_entity.type
_entity.pdbx_description
1 polymer ?
#
loop_
_entity_poly.entity_id
_entity_poly.type
_entity_poly.pdbx_seq_one_letter_code
_entity_poly.pdbx_strand_id
1 'polypeptide(L)'
;MALSDQMLYEMLDALNSGSMPVIGQHDWTKPLRTMDLEARLVVMDDGERAVRLTGLVDQDDWDSAGPIGGMSFTAMEKIGHAEGLHPDREPISLSADHGWFDDDAIAQASTIMSQVVPVDGNRLLQFTAMELVRVVIEISYNTLVLLGPNLASSAIWDGLKYLLTHRKTRDGCEHAPSRIEISTDLGSGKVVGIIDTADPKIARAGLRTYRKAVDTAGRVAGGRKVIIWKPEDQDGVWSELEPPRE
;
A
#
# COMPACT_ATOMS: atom_id res chain seq x y z
N MET A 1 13.14 8.81 -13.98
CA MET A 1 12.42 10.08 -14.25
C MET A 1 12.89 11.07 -13.20
N ALA A 2 13.48 12.20 -13.60
CA ALA A 2 13.90 13.23 -12.65
C ALA A 2 12.69 14.06 -12.22
N LEU A 3 12.55 14.31 -10.92
CA LEU A 3 11.54 15.23 -10.39
C LEU A 3 11.97 16.69 -10.67
N SER A 4 11.00 17.60 -10.77
CA SER A 4 11.31 19.02 -10.86
C SER A 4 11.84 19.55 -9.53
N ASP A 5 12.66 20.61 -9.57
CA ASP A 5 13.14 21.30 -8.37
C ASP A 5 12.00 21.72 -7.44
N GLN A 6 10.92 22.22 -8.03
CA GLN A 6 9.74 22.64 -7.27
C GLN A 6 9.12 21.46 -6.51
N MET A 7 8.96 20.31 -7.14
CA MET A 7 8.44 19.10 -6.47
C MET A 7 9.38 18.65 -5.35
N LEU A 8 10.69 18.76 -5.54
CA LEU A 8 11.67 18.44 -4.50
C LEU A 8 11.56 19.37 -3.28
N TYR A 9 11.29 20.67 -3.49
CA TYR A 9 11.00 21.61 -2.40
C TYR A 9 9.65 21.33 -1.73
N GLU A 10 8.61 21.01 -2.49
CA GLU A 10 7.30 20.65 -1.93
C GLU A 10 7.40 19.38 -1.06
N MET A 11 8.16 18.37 -1.50
CA MET A 11 8.46 17.19 -0.70
C MET A 11 9.25 17.54 0.57
N LEU A 12 10.26 18.42 0.45
CA LEU A 12 11.07 18.88 1.58
C LEU A 12 10.21 19.54 2.66
N ASP A 13 9.35 20.47 2.26
CA ASP A 13 8.44 21.18 3.17
C ASP A 13 7.43 20.22 3.79
N ALA A 14 6.91 19.27 3.01
CA ALA A 14 5.94 18.30 3.49
C ALA A 14 6.55 17.31 4.51
N LEU A 15 7.80 16.88 4.30
CA LEU A 15 8.56 16.05 5.26
C LEU A 15 8.83 16.82 6.56
N ASN A 16 9.37 18.03 6.46
CA ASN A 16 9.77 18.82 7.63
C ASN A 16 8.57 19.32 8.46
N SER A 17 7.43 19.58 7.82
CA SER A 17 6.18 19.93 8.52
C SER A 17 5.47 18.73 9.15
N GLY A 18 5.89 17.50 8.83
CA GLY A 18 5.19 16.27 9.19
C GLY A 18 3.83 16.11 8.50
N SER A 19 3.51 16.94 7.49
CA SER A 19 2.26 16.81 6.72
C SER A 19 2.28 15.61 5.78
N MET A 20 3.47 15.15 5.41
CA MET A 20 3.65 13.91 4.66
C MET A 20 4.01 12.76 5.60
N PRO A 21 3.17 11.72 5.72
CA PRO A 21 3.47 10.58 6.55
C PRO A 21 4.70 9.84 6.00
N VAL A 22 5.74 9.72 6.82
CA VAL A 22 6.94 8.95 6.48
C VAL A 22 6.79 7.55 7.05
N ILE A 23 6.95 6.55 6.19
CA ILE A 23 7.07 5.17 6.61
C ILE A 23 8.53 4.79 6.38
N GLY A 24 9.32 4.69 7.45
CA GLY A 24 10.77 4.44 7.35
C GLY A 24 11.13 3.13 6.62
N GLN A 25 10.18 2.20 6.50
CA GLN A 25 10.32 0.92 5.82
C GLN A 25 9.03 0.52 5.09
N HIS A 26 9.11 0.12 3.81
CA HIS A 26 7.94 -0.37 3.05
C HIS A 26 7.39 -1.69 3.58
N ASP A 27 8.22 -2.41 4.34
CA ASP A 27 7.78 -3.59 5.03
C ASP A 27 7.03 -3.26 6.31
N TRP A 28 5.70 -3.18 6.22
CA TRP A 28 4.82 -3.04 7.38
C TRP A 28 4.98 -4.16 8.41
N THR A 29 5.61 -5.29 8.03
CA THR A 29 5.94 -6.34 8.98
C THR A 29 7.11 -5.98 9.90
N LYS A 30 7.84 -4.91 9.57
CA LYS A 30 9.01 -4.38 10.27
C LYS A 30 8.98 -2.84 10.25
N PRO A 31 8.00 -2.22 10.93
CA PRO A 31 7.93 -0.76 10.96
C PRO A 31 9.20 -0.20 11.61
N LEU A 32 9.72 0.89 11.04
CA LEU A 32 10.78 1.69 11.67
C LEU A 32 10.13 2.89 12.35
N ARG A 33 10.11 2.91 13.68
CA ARG A 33 9.75 4.09 14.47
C ARG A 33 10.88 5.10 14.34
N THR A 34 10.55 6.28 13.83
CA THR A 34 11.48 7.38 13.68
C THR A 34 11.04 8.59 14.50
N MET A 35 12.02 9.37 14.96
CA MET A 35 11.81 10.65 15.63
C MET A 35 12.83 11.66 15.13
N ASP A 36 12.54 12.95 15.34
CA ASP A 36 13.41 14.06 14.95
C ASP A 36 13.86 14.00 13.48
N LEU A 37 12.92 13.69 12.59
CA LEU A 37 13.17 13.65 11.15
C LEU A 37 13.44 15.08 10.62
N GLU A 38 14.58 15.24 9.95
CA GLU A 38 14.99 16.44 9.24
C GLU A 38 15.27 16.10 7.77
N ALA A 39 14.56 16.76 6.86
CA ALA A 39 14.78 16.69 5.44
C ALA A 39 15.60 17.88 4.95
N ARG A 40 16.56 17.65 4.05
CA ARG A 40 17.37 18.68 3.35
C ARG A 40 17.56 18.34 1.89
N LEU A 41 17.57 19.34 1.02
CA LEU A 41 18.06 19.15 -0.34
C LEU A 41 19.58 19.12 -0.36
N VAL A 42 20.14 18.11 -1.00
CA VAL A 42 21.58 17.94 -1.22
C VAL A 42 21.85 17.78 -2.71
N VAL A 43 23.02 18.22 -3.15
CA VAL A 43 23.56 17.90 -4.48
C VAL A 43 24.49 16.71 -4.29
N MET A 44 24.27 15.65 -5.04
CA MET A 44 25.07 14.42 -5.03
C MET A 44 26.34 14.61 -5.88
N ASP A 45 27.27 13.65 -5.79
CA ASP A 45 28.57 13.72 -6.48
C ASP A 45 28.43 13.71 -8.02
N ASP A 46 27.30 13.20 -8.55
CA ASP A 46 26.95 13.21 -9.97
C ASP A 46 26.29 14.53 -10.43
N GLY A 47 26.10 15.49 -9.53
CA GLY A 47 25.44 16.77 -9.78
C GLY A 47 23.91 16.72 -9.72
N GLU A 48 23.29 15.56 -9.49
CA GLU A 48 21.86 15.46 -9.28
C GLU A 48 21.44 15.96 -7.89
N ARG A 49 20.19 16.43 -7.76
CA ARG A 49 19.62 16.85 -6.48
C ARG A 49 18.84 15.71 -5.85
N ALA A 50 18.99 15.55 -4.54
CA ALA A 50 18.29 14.55 -3.76
C ALA A 50 17.74 15.16 -2.47
N VAL A 51 16.64 14.60 -1.96
CA VAL A 51 16.18 14.85 -0.60
C VAL A 51 16.89 13.88 0.33
N ARG A 52 17.71 14.41 1.24
CA ARG A 52 18.32 13.66 2.33
C ARG A 52 17.46 13.80 3.57
N LEU A 53 16.99 12.68 4.10
CA LEU A 53 16.35 12.62 5.41
C LEU A 53 17.34 12.11 6.46
N THR A 54 17.42 12.79 7.59
CA THR A 54 18.20 12.39 8.76
C THR A 54 17.25 12.32 9.95
N GLY A 55 17.46 11.40 10.88
CA GLY A 55 16.67 11.36 12.10
C GLY A 55 17.14 10.25 13.01
N LEU A 56 16.42 10.05 14.10
CA LEU A 56 16.66 8.96 15.03
C LEU A 56 15.69 7.81 14.71
N VAL A 57 16.18 6.59 14.86
CA VAL A 57 15.40 5.36 14.70
C VAL A 57 15.53 4.55 15.98
N ASP A 58 14.47 3.85 16.36
CA ASP A 58 14.53 2.86 17.42
C ASP A 58 15.53 1.75 17.06
N GLN A 59 16.41 1.38 18.00
CA GLN A 59 17.49 0.44 17.74
C GLN A 59 16.98 -0.98 17.45
N ASP A 60 15.94 -1.42 18.14
CA ASP A 60 15.37 -2.76 17.95
C ASP A 60 14.65 -2.85 16.61
N ASP A 61 13.96 -1.77 16.22
CA ASP A 61 13.37 -1.66 14.89
C ASP A 61 14.46 -1.71 13.82
N TRP A 62 15.56 -0.96 13.98
CA TRP A 62 16.68 -0.94 13.05
C TRP A 62 17.33 -2.32 12.88
N ASP A 63 17.60 -3.01 13.99
CA ASP A 63 18.22 -4.33 13.98
C ASP A 63 17.30 -5.40 13.37
N SER A 64 15.99 -5.33 13.66
CA SER A 64 14.97 -6.22 13.07
C SER A 64 14.82 -6.03 11.56
N ALA A 65 14.90 -4.77 11.12
CA ALA A 65 14.81 -4.39 9.73
C ALA A 65 16.03 -4.90 8.93
N GLY A 66 17.18 -5.10 9.60
CA GLY A 66 18.37 -5.75 9.07
C GLY A 66 19.32 -4.76 8.40
N PRO A 67 20.28 -5.22 7.58
CA PRO A 67 21.21 -4.34 6.87
C PRO A 67 20.47 -3.62 5.73
N ILE A 68 19.65 -2.62 6.07
CA ILE A 68 18.92 -1.83 5.09
C ILE A 68 19.82 -0.71 4.61
N GLY A 69 20.30 -0.84 3.38
CA GLY A 69 20.90 0.27 2.65
C GLY A 69 19.80 1.16 2.07
N GLY A 70 19.27 2.09 2.87
CA GLY A 70 18.45 3.20 2.34
C GLY A 70 17.12 3.44 3.05
N MET A 71 16.59 4.63 2.82
CA MET A 71 15.26 5.02 3.27
C MET A 71 14.25 4.79 2.16
N SER A 72 13.07 4.37 2.58
CA SER A 72 11.96 4.07 1.72
C SER A 72 10.90 5.16 1.86
N PHE A 73 10.38 5.68 0.74
CA PHE A 73 9.30 6.66 0.75
C PHE A 73 8.18 6.25 -0.22
N THR A 74 6.94 6.47 0.20
CA THR A 74 5.74 6.24 -0.61
C THR A 74 4.95 7.55 -0.71
N ALA A 75 4.71 8.03 -1.93
CA ALA A 75 3.71 9.06 -2.22
C ALA A 75 2.53 8.46 -2.98
N MET A 76 1.37 9.10 -2.88
CA MET A 76 0.21 8.81 -3.72
C MET A 76 -0.16 10.07 -4.51
N GLU A 77 -0.35 9.94 -5.81
CA GLU A 77 -0.81 11.02 -6.69
C GLU A 77 -2.12 10.58 -7.36
N LYS A 78 -3.22 11.31 -7.12
CA LYS A 78 -4.51 11.00 -7.72
C LYS A 78 -4.48 11.27 -9.23
N ILE A 79 -4.82 10.26 -10.03
CA ILE A 79 -4.84 10.35 -11.49
C ILE A 79 -6.25 10.31 -12.09
N GLY A 80 -7.25 9.86 -11.33
CA GLY A 80 -8.62 9.80 -11.83
C GLY A 80 -9.66 9.41 -10.79
N HIS A 81 -10.92 9.53 -11.18
CA HIS A 81 -12.08 9.10 -10.42
C HIS A 81 -13.06 8.37 -11.35
N ALA A 82 -13.50 7.19 -10.94
CA ALA A 82 -14.55 6.43 -11.61
C ALA A 82 -15.82 6.44 -10.73
N GLU A 83 -16.89 7.10 -11.19
CA GLU A 83 -18.10 7.35 -10.40
C GLU A 83 -18.82 6.07 -9.95
N GLY A 84 -18.82 5.03 -10.78
CA GLY A 84 -19.45 3.75 -10.47
C GLY A 84 -20.98 3.77 -10.41
N LEU A 85 -21.58 2.62 -10.03
CA LEU A 85 -23.05 2.45 -9.99
C LEU A 85 -23.73 3.11 -8.79
N HIS A 86 -22.95 3.48 -7.77
CA HIS A 86 -23.45 4.00 -6.50
C HIS A 86 -22.69 5.29 -6.12
N PRO A 87 -22.88 6.40 -6.87
CA PRO A 87 -22.07 7.62 -6.74
C PRO A 87 -22.12 8.27 -5.35
N ASP A 88 -23.21 8.07 -4.59
CA ASP A 88 -23.37 8.61 -3.24
C ASP A 88 -22.60 7.84 -2.15
N ARG A 89 -21.84 6.81 -2.54
CA ARG A 89 -21.06 5.99 -1.60
C ARG A 89 -19.63 6.50 -1.49
N GLU A 90 -19.01 6.16 -0.37
CA GLU A 90 -17.61 6.48 -0.13
C GLU A 90 -16.72 5.74 -1.13
N PRO A 91 -15.80 6.44 -1.82
CA PRO A 91 -14.96 5.83 -2.83
C PRO A 91 -13.97 4.83 -2.23
N ILE A 92 -13.65 3.78 -2.98
CA ILE A 92 -12.46 2.95 -2.74
C ILE A 92 -11.25 3.71 -3.28
N SER A 93 -10.14 3.73 -2.54
CA SER A 93 -8.86 4.21 -3.06
C SER A 93 -8.07 3.02 -3.62
N LEU A 94 -7.73 3.06 -4.91
CA LEU A 94 -6.84 2.11 -5.57
C LEU A 94 -5.54 2.82 -5.92
N SER A 95 -4.43 2.41 -5.30
CA SER A 95 -3.10 2.93 -5.61
C SER A 95 -2.19 1.80 -6.08
N ALA A 96 -1.47 1.99 -7.19
CA ALA A 96 -0.56 0.96 -7.71
C ALA A 96 0.78 1.57 -8.11
N ASP A 97 1.88 0.82 -7.92
CA ASP A 97 3.24 1.30 -8.19
C ASP A 97 3.40 1.71 -9.66
N HIS A 98 3.62 3.01 -9.91
CA HIS A 98 3.78 3.57 -11.24
C HIS A 98 5.00 2.99 -12.00
N GLY A 99 6.02 2.54 -11.25
CA GLY A 99 7.16 1.80 -11.81
C GLY A 99 6.77 0.44 -12.40
N TRP A 100 5.64 -0.13 -11.98
CA TRP A 100 5.14 -1.44 -12.41
C TRP A 100 3.84 -1.40 -13.21
N PHE A 101 3.04 -0.35 -13.09
CA PHE A 101 1.74 -0.23 -13.75
C PHE A 101 1.63 1.11 -14.47
N ASP A 102 1.13 1.10 -15.70
CA ASP A 102 0.81 2.33 -16.42
C ASP A 102 -0.49 2.94 -15.91
N ASP A 103 -0.63 4.25 -16.06
CA ASP A 103 -1.82 4.98 -15.62
C ASP A 103 -3.10 4.46 -16.30
N ASP A 104 -3.01 4.06 -17.57
CA ASP A 104 -4.11 3.44 -18.29
C ASP A 104 -4.57 2.13 -17.63
N ALA A 105 -3.62 1.34 -17.11
CA ALA A 105 -3.93 0.09 -16.42
C ALA A 105 -4.61 0.38 -15.06
N ILE A 106 -4.15 1.40 -14.35
CA ILE A 106 -4.74 1.86 -13.07
C ILE A 106 -6.15 2.41 -13.29
N ALA A 107 -6.33 3.24 -14.32
CA ALA A 107 -7.63 3.80 -14.68
C ALA A 107 -8.61 2.71 -15.08
N GLN A 108 -8.21 1.76 -15.94
CA GLN A 108 -9.07 0.66 -16.37
C GLN A 108 -9.43 -0.27 -15.21
N ALA A 109 -8.49 -0.56 -14.31
CA ALA A 109 -8.79 -1.31 -13.09
C ALA A 109 -9.79 -0.58 -12.20
N SER A 110 -9.62 0.74 -12.02
CA SER A 110 -10.55 1.58 -11.27
C SER A 110 -11.96 1.54 -11.87
N THR A 111 -12.08 1.60 -13.20
CA THR A 111 -13.37 1.45 -13.90
C THR A 111 -14.01 0.07 -13.71
N ILE A 112 -13.22 -1.00 -13.69
CA ILE A 112 -13.74 -2.34 -13.41
C ILE A 112 -14.26 -2.39 -11.97
N MET A 113 -13.45 -1.96 -11.01
CA MET A 113 -13.83 -1.93 -9.59
C MET A 113 -15.05 -1.03 -9.35
N SER A 114 -15.24 0.03 -10.16
CA SER A 114 -16.32 0.98 -9.99
C SER A 114 -17.71 0.41 -10.27
N GLN A 115 -17.80 -0.81 -10.79
CA GLN A 115 -19.07 -1.53 -10.93
C GLN A 115 -19.78 -1.78 -9.58
N VAL A 116 -19.13 -1.50 -8.44
CA VAL A 116 -19.76 -1.66 -7.12
C VAL A 116 -19.84 -0.38 -6.28
N VAL A 117 -18.85 0.49 -6.35
CA VAL A 117 -18.81 1.79 -5.63
C VAL A 117 -17.87 2.72 -6.38
N PRO A 118 -17.86 4.04 -6.13
CA PRO A 118 -16.89 4.93 -6.78
C PRO A 118 -15.46 4.51 -6.45
N VAL A 119 -14.50 4.81 -7.33
CA VAL A 119 -13.09 4.47 -7.15
C VAL A 119 -12.19 5.64 -7.50
N ASP A 120 -11.33 6.01 -6.56
CA ASP A 120 -10.22 6.94 -6.79
C ASP A 120 -8.99 6.15 -7.22
N GLY A 121 -8.52 6.39 -8.44
CA GLY A 121 -7.29 5.80 -8.97
C GLY A 121 -6.09 6.70 -8.68
N ASN A 122 -5.03 6.12 -8.12
CA ASN A 122 -3.81 6.84 -7.75
C ASN A 122 -2.56 6.14 -8.28
N ARG A 123 -1.56 6.92 -8.67
CA ARG A 123 -0.18 6.45 -8.78
C ARG A 123 0.37 6.27 -7.38
N LEU A 124 0.99 5.12 -7.14
CA LEU A 124 1.86 4.93 -6.00
C LEU A 124 3.29 5.20 -6.46
N LEU A 125 3.93 6.21 -5.89
CA LEU A 125 5.31 6.56 -6.17
C LEU A 125 6.18 5.97 -5.06
N GLN A 126 6.96 4.95 -5.39
CA GLN A 126 7.83 4.27 -4.42
C GLN A 126 9.30 4.55 -4.71
N PHE A 127 9.97 5.10 -3.70
CA PHE A 127 11.44 5.11 -3.63
C PHE A 127 11.84 3.99 -2.68
N THR A 128 12.49 2.96 -3.19
CA THR A 128 12.87 1.78 -2.40
C THR A 128 14.10 1.10 -2.98
N ALA A 129 14.92 0.53 -2.09
CA ALA A 129 15.99 -0.38 -2.46
C ALA A 129 15.48 -1.79 -2.81
N MET A 130 14.24 -2.15 -2.43
CA MET A 130 13.65 -3.45 -2.71
C MET A 130 12.66 -3.35 -3.85
N GLU A 131 12.87 -4.08 -4.95
CA GLU A 131 11.90 -4.13 -6.04
C GLU A 131 10.66 -4.95 -5.66
N LEU A 132 9.70 -4.30 -5.00
CA LEU A 132 8.40 -4.86 -4.64
C LEU A 132 7.31 -4.29 -5.54
N VAL A 133 6.47 -5.15 -6.11
CA VAL A 133 5.33 -4.72 -6.93
C VAL A 133 4.17 -4.47 -5.99
N ARG A 134 3.83 -3.21 -5.71
CA ARG A 134 2.83 -2.90 -4.69
C ARG A 134 1.51 -2.40 -5.26
N VAL A 135 0.43 -2.88 -4.67
CA VAL A 135 -0.94 -2.39 -4.88
C VAL A 135 -1.56 -2.16 -3.51
N VAL A 136 -2.11 -0.97 -3.27
CA VAL A 136 -2.79 -0.58 -2.04
C VAL A 136 -4.26 -0.31 -2.36
N ILE A 137 -5.14 -0.94 -1.59
CA ILE A 137 -6.60 -0.78 -1.68
C ILE A 137 -7.10 -0.30 -0.32
N GLU A 138 -7.68 0.90 -0.26
CA GLU A 138 -8.32 1.41 0.95
C GLU A 138 -9.84 1.38 0.79
N ILE A 139 -10.51 0.69 1.72
CA ILE A 139 -11.95 0.44 1.69
C ILE A 139 -12.52 0.84 3.04
N SER A 140 -13.49 1.75 3.09
CA SER A 140 -14.16 2.06 4.36
C SER A 140 -14.98 0.87 4.87
N TYR A 141 -15.20 0.80 6.18
CA TYR A 141 -15.97 -0.29 6.76
C TYR A 141 -17.41 -0.38 6.20
N ASN A 142 -18.05 0.77 5.96
CA ASN A 142 -19.40 0.82 5.39
C ASN A 142 -19.44 0.23 3.99
N THR A 143 -18.45 0.57 3.15
CA THR A 143 -18.29 -0.01 1.82
C THR A 143 -18.00 -1.52 1.91
N LEU A 144 -17.11 -1.94 2.81
CA LEU A 144 -16.82 -3.36 3.02
C LEU A 144 -18.05 -4.20 3.42
N VAL A 145 -18.90 -3.67 4.29
CA VAL A 145 -20.15 -4.34 4.71
C VAL A 145 -21.10 -4.49 3.52
N LEU A 146 -21.24 -3.43 2.72
CA LEU A 146 -22.11 -3.38 1.52
C LEU A 146 -21.68 -4.42 0.47
N LEU A 147 -20.38 -4.60 0.27
CA LEU A 147 -19.82 -5.56 -0.69
C LEU A 147 -20.18 -7.03 -0.38
N GLY A 148 -20.76 -7.30 0.80
CA GLY A 148 -21.16 -8.64 1.16
C GLY A 148 -19.96 -9.54 1.48
N PRO A 149 -20.18 -10.85 1.67
CA PRO A 149 -19.14 -11.76 2.14
C PRO A 149 -18.03 -12.03 1.11
N ASN A 150 -18.22 -11.67 -0.16
CA ASN A 150 -17.38 -12.16 -1.25
C ASN A 150 -16.65 -11.04 -2.03
N LEU A 151 -15.67 -10.40 -1.40
CA LEU A 151 -14.71 -9.53 -2.11
C LEU A 151 -14.02 -10.25 -3.28
N ALA A 152 -13.76 -11.56 -3.14
CA ALA A 152 -13.11 -12.39 -4.17
C ALA A 152 -14.01 -12.80 -5.35
N SER A 153 -15.30 -12.45 -5.30
CA SER A 153 -16.22 -12.59 -6.43
C SER A 153 -16.78 -11.24 -6.88
N SER A 154 -16.21 -10.14 -6.40
CA SER A 154 -16.65 -8.79 -6.73
C SER A 154 -15.77 -8.19 -7.82
N ALA A 155 -16.22 -7.05 -8.36
CA ALA A 155 -15.46 -6.29 -9.33
C ALA A 155 -14.10 -5.81 -8.79
N ILE A 156 -13.88 -5.83 -7.46
CA ILE A 156 -12.58 -5.58 -6.83
C ILE A 156 -11.57 -6.64 -7.27
N TRP A 157 -11.94 -7.92 -7.22
CA TRP A 157 -11.06 -8.98 -7.70
C TRP A 157 -10.78 -8.84 -9.19
N ASP A 158 -11.79 -8.51 -10.00
CA ASP A 158 -11.59 -8.37 -11.44
C ASP A 158 -10.69 -7.19 -11.80
N GLY A 159 -10.81 -6.05 -11.10
CA GLY A 159 -9.91 -4.91 -11.26
C GLY A 159 -8.48 -5.24 -10.81
N LEU A 160 -8.31 -5.94 -9.67
CA LEU A 160 -6.98 -6.33 -9.20
C LEU A 160 -6.33 -7.36 -10.15
N LYS A 161 -7.09 -8.36 -10.59
CA LYS A 161 -6.64 -9.34 -11.58
C LYS A 161 -6.20 -8.64 -12.85
N TYR A 162 -6.97 -7.65 -13.33
CA TYR A 162 -6.59 -6.85 -14.48
C TYR A 162 -5.25 -6.14 -14.28
N LEU A 163 -5.04 -5.47 -13.13
CA LEU A 163 -3.74 -4.86 -12.81
C LEU A 163 -2.61 -5.88 -12.86
N LEU A 164 -2.75 -6.99 -12.14
CA LEU A 164 -1.72 -8.02 -12.03
C LEU A 164 -1.33 -8.60 -13.39
N THR A 165 -2.26 -8.68 -14.36
CA THR A 165 -1.98 -9.13 -15.73
C THR A 165 -1.41 -8.04 -16.65
N HIS A 166 -1.52 -6.76 -16.28
CA HIS A 166 -0.97 -5.60 -17.02
C HIS A 166 0.26 -5.00 -16.34
N ARG A 167 0.90 -5.78 -15.47
CA ARG A 167 2.18 -5.44 -14.87
C ARG A 167 3.26 -5.33 -15.96
N LYS A 168 4.05 -4.26 -15.92
CA LYS A 168 5.26 -4.08 -16.73
C LYS A 168 6.28 -5.16 -16.40
N THR A 169 6.94 -5.71 -17.41
CA THR A 169 8.13 -6.54 -17.21
C THR A 169 9.34 -5.63 -17.02
N ARG A 170 10.18 -5.96 -16.04
CA ARG A 170 11.48 -5.29 -15.82
C ARG A 170 12.56 -6.37 -15.80
N ASP A 171 13.65 -6.13 -16.51
CA ASP A 171 14.75 -7.08 -16.65
C ASP A 171 15.29 -7.49 -15.28
N GLY A 172 15.33 -8.80 -15.02
CA GLY A 172 15.83 -9.37 -13.77
C GLY A 172 14.82 -9.44 -12.62
N CYS A 173 13.59 -8.97 -12.83
CA CYS A 173 12.53 -8.92 -11.80
C CYS A 173 11.21 -9.57 -12.28
N GLU A 174 11.28 -10.48 -13.25
CA GLU A 174 10.15 -11.19 -13.85
C GLU A 174 9.35 -12.00 -12.82
N HIS A 175 10.01 -12.42 -11.74
CA HIS A 175 9.44 -13.22 -10.67
C HIS A 175 9.21 -12.44 -9.37
N ALA A 176 9.42 -11.12 -9.36
CA ALA A 176 9.20 -10.34 -8.13
C ALA A 176 7.72 -10.50 -7.68
N PRO A 177 7.45 -10.86 -6.41
CA PRO A 177 6.10 -11.04 -5.92
C PRO A 177 5.35 -9.70 -5.89
N SER A 178 4.03 -9.78 -6.00
CA SER A 178 3.16 -8.64 -5.74
C SER A 178 2.76 -8.60 -4.27
N ARG A 179 2.94 -7.43 -3.65
CA ARG A 179 2.40 -7.08 -2.34
C ARG A 179 1.07 -6.36 -2.52
N ILE A 180 -0.01 -6.99 -2.09
CA ILE A 180 -1.35 -6.41 -2.08
C ILE A 180 -1.68 -6.03 -0.65
N GLU A 181 -1.82 -4.74 -0.41
CA GLU A 181 -2.25 -4.18 0.87
C GLU A 181 -3.70 -3.78 0.77
N ILE A 182 -4.51 -4.27 1.69
CA ILE A 182 -5.93 -3.91 1.80
C ILE A 182 -6.10 -3.30 3.17
N SER A 183 -6.68 -2.11 3.25
CA SER A 183 -6.93 -1.49 4.54
C SER A 183 -8.36 -1.06 4.73
N THR A 184 -8.84 -1.20 5.97
CA THR A 184 -10.19 -0.84 6.36
C THR A 184 -10.17 -0.04 7.65
N ASP A 185 -10.68 1.19 7.57
CA ASP A 185 -10.91 2.05 8.73
C ASP A 185 -12.21 1.64 9.43
N LEU A 186 -12.12 1.34 10.72
CA LEU A 186 -13.21 0.92 11.60
C LEU A 186 -13.70 2.06 12.52
N GLY A 187 -13.17 3.28 12.35
CA GLY A 187 -13.39 4.45 13.22
C GLY A 187 -12.69 4.36 14.58
N SER A 188 -12.64 3.16 15.18
CA SER A 188 -11.89 2.87 16.41
C SER A 188 -10.45 2.40 16.16
N GLY A 189 -10.07 2.25 14.89
CA GLY A 189 -8.82 1.64 14.48
C GLY A 189 -8.78 1.37 12.97
N LYS A 190 -7.65 0.86 12.49
CA LYS A 190 -7.43 0.48 11.08
C LYS A 190 -6.95 -0.97 11.02
N VAL A 191 -7.59 -1.79 10.20
CA VAL A 191 -7.11 -3.13 9.86
C VAL A 191 -6.34 -3.03 8.55
N VAL A 192 -5.13 -3.59 8.50
CA VAL A 192 -4.31 -3.67 7.29
C VAL A 192 -4.02 -5.14 7.00
N GLY A 193 -4.57 -5.66 5.91
CA GLY A 193 -4.28 -6.98 5.37
C GLY A 193 -3.17 -6.92 4.34
N ILE A 194 -2.16 -7.77 4.49
CA ILE A 194 -1.04 -7.92 3.54
C ILE A 194 -1.11 -9.30 2.89
N ILE A 195 -1.03 -9.34 1.56
CA ILE A 195 -0.92 -10.56 0.76
C ILE A 195 0.29 -10.43 -0.16
N ASP A 196 1.32 -11.22 0.11
CA ASP A 196 2.52 -11.30 -0.74
C ASP A 196 2.46 -12.55 -1.61
N THR A 197 2.38 -12.38 -2.93
CA THR A 197 2.26 -13.51 -3.85
C THR A 197 2.59 -13.16 -5.29
N ALA A 198 3.11 -14.14 -6.03
CA ALA A 198 3.17 -14.10 -7.49
C ALA A 198 2.00 -14.87 -8.16
N ASP A 199 1.24 -15.67 -7.39
CA ASP A 199 0.10 -16.45 -7.88
C ASP A 199 -1.23 -15.71 -7.67
N PRO A 200 -1.97 -15.38 -8.75
CA PRO A 200 -3.30 -14.78 -8.65
C PRO A 200 -4.31 -15.61 -7.85
N LYS A 201 -4.18 -16.94 -7.81
CA LYS A 201 -5.09 -17.80 -7.02
C LYS A 201 -4.92 -17.54 -5.52
N ILE A 202 -3.68 -17.32 -5.08
CA ILE A 202 -3.35 -16.98 -3.70
C ILE A 202 -3.90 -15.59 -3.35
N ALA A 203 -3.70 -14.60 -4.23
CA ALA A 203 -4.26 -13.26 -4.05
C ALA A 203 -5.79 -13.29 -3.89
N ARG A 204 -6.47 -14.09 -4.73
CA ARG A 204 -7.91 -14.30 -4.66
C ARG A 204 -8.35 -14.95 -3.35
N ALA A 205 -7.62 -15.96 -2.87
CA ALA A 205 -7.93 -16.65 -1.62
C ALA A 205 -7.78 -15.70 -0.41
N GLY A 206 -6.72 -14.89 -0.35
CA GLY A 206 -6.54 -13.87 0.69
C GLY A 206 -7.68 -12.84 0.70
N LEU A 207 -8.05 -12.31 -0.47
CA LEU A 207 -9.19 -11.40 -0.60
C LEU A 207 -10.51 -12.01 -0.13
N ARG A 208 -10.73 -13.31 -0.39
CA ARG A 208 -11.96 -14.01 0.00
C ARG A 208 -12.14 -14.05 1.51
N THR A 209 -11.05 -14.19 2.24
CA THR A 209 -11.06 -14.38 3.70
C THR A 209 -10.88 -13.06 4.47
N TYR A 210 -10.43 -11.99 3.81
CA TYR A 210 -10.14 -10.69 4.43
C TYR A 210 -11.31 -10.13 5.27
N ARG A 211 -12.56 -10.18 4.75
CA ARG A 211 -13.72 -9.69 5.51
C ARG A 211 -13.88 -10.38 6.86
N LYS A 212 -13.68 -11.71 6.93
CA LYS A 212 -13.77 -12.45 8.20
C LYS A 212 -12.73 -11.95 9.20
N ALA A 213 -11.54 -11.60 8.72
CA ALA A 213 -10.49 -11.04 9.55
C ALA A 213 -10.85 -9.63 10.06
N VAL A 214 -11.42 -8.78 9.21
CA VAL A 214 -11.93 -7.46 9.62
C VAL A 214 -13.05 -7.58 10.66
N ASP A 215 -14.04 -8.46 10.41
CA ASP A 215 -15.15 -8.70 11.34
C ASP A 215 -14.65 -9.22 12.70
N THR A 216 -13.57 -10.01 12.71
CA THR A 216 -12.93 -10.51 13.93
C THR A 216 -12.19 -9.40 14.65
N ALA A 217 -11.37 -8.62 13.92
CA ALA A 217 -10.60 -7.51 14.48
C ALA A 217 -11.50 -6.40 15.07
N GLY A 218 -12.61 -6.07 14.39
CA GLY A 218 -13.56 -5.06 14.84
C GLY A 218 -14.28 -5.41 16.15
N ARG A 219 -14.35 -6.69 16.53
CA ARG A 219 -14.91 -7.11 17.83
C ARG A 219 -13.97 -6.91 19.01
N VAL A 220 -12.67 -6.76 18.76
CA VAL A 220 -11.63 -6.76 19.82
C VAL A 220 -11.31 -5.36 20.36
N ALA A 221 -11.86 -4.30 19.75
CA ALA A 221 -11.81 -2.89 20.16
C ALA A 221 -10.41 -2.26 20.38
N GLY A 222 -10.12 -1.20 19.61
CA GLY A 222 -9.07 -0.22 19.86
C GLY A 222 -7.76 -0.44 19.10
N GLY A 223 -7.36 0.57 18.31
CA GLY A 223 -6.01 0.70 17.75
C GLY A 223 -5.84 0.17 16.32
N ARG A 224 -4.65 0.39 15.77
CA ARG A 224 -4.25 -0.11 14.45
C ARG A 224 -3.82 -1.58 14.56
N LYS A 225 -4.34 -2.44 13.70
CA LYS A 225 -3.97 -3.85 13.60
C LYS A 225 -3.45 -4.18 12.21
N VAL A 226 -2.26 -4.77 12.14
CA VAL A 226 -1.70 -5.31 10.90
C VAL A 226 -1.87 -6.83 10.95
N ILE A 227 -2.52 -7.38 9.94
CA ILE A 227 -2.73 -8.82 9.76
C ILE A 227 -2.07 -9.25 8.45
N ILE A 228 -1.38 -10.38 8.49
CA ILE A 228 -0.68 -10.94 7.34
C ILE A 228 -1.40 -12.22 6.95
N TRP A 229 -1.69 -12.36 5.66
CA TRP A 229 -2.25 -13.59 5.14
C TRP A 229 -1.12 -14.56 4.82
N LYS A 230 -1.23 -15.78 5.36
CA LYS A 230 -0.33 -16.89 5.05
C LYS A 230 -1.10 -17.97 4.31
N PRO A 231 -0.54 -18.52 3.21
CA PRO A 231 -1.13 -19.66 2.54
C PRO A 231 -1.01 -20.89 3.45
N GLU A 232 -2.14 -21.33 4.00
CA GLU A 232 -2.33 -22.56 4.76
C GLU A 232 -3.62 -23.23 4.24
N ASP A 233 -3.52 -24.47 3.77
CA ASP A 233 -4.63 -25.20 3.12
C ASP A 233 -5.28 -24.42 1.93
N GLN A 234 -6.60 -24.54 1.73
CA GLN A 234 -7.33 -23.93 0.60
C GLN A 234 -7.74 -22.46 0.83
N ASP A 235 -7.74 -22.00 2.08
CA ASP A 235 -8.28 -20.69 2.48
C ASP A 235 -7.23 -19.73 3.09
N GLY A 236 -6.10 -20.27 3.56
CA GLY A 236 -5.10 -19.53 4.31
C GLY A 236 -5.59 -19.02 5.65
N VAL A 237 -4.67 -18.41 6.39
CA VAL A 237 -4.94 -17.87 7.72
C VAL A 237 -4.40 -16.45 7.79
N TRP A 238 -5.23 -15.55 8.36
CA TRP A 238 -4.79 -14.22 8.75
C TRP A 238 -4.22 -14.29 10.17
N SER A 239 -2.95 -13.91 10.33
CA SER A 239 -2.30 -13.79 11.64
C SER A 239 -2.00 -12.33 11.93
N GLU A 240 -2.29 -11.88 13.16
CA GLU A 240 -1.83 -10.57 13.64
C GLU A 240 -0.30 -10.54 13.62
N LEU A 241 0.25 -9.45 13.11
CA LEU A 241 1.67 -9.16 13.25
C LEU A 241 1.87 -8.66 14.69
N GLU A 242 2.59 -9.42 15.51
CA GLU A 242 2.98 -8.95 16.82
C GLU A 242 3.82 -7.66 16.66
N PRO A 243 3.42 -6.55 17.30
CA PRO A 243 4.27 -5.37 17.30
C PRO A 243 5.62 -5.70 17.97
N PRO A 244 6.72 -5.03 17.57
CA PRO A 244 7.97 -5.10 18.32
C PRO A 244 7.68 -4.85 19.81
N ARG A 245 8.25 -5.67 20.70
CA ARG A 245 8.07 -5.48 22.15
C ARG A 245 8.70 -4.14 22.55
N GLU A 246 7.96 -3.32 23.30
CA GLU A 246 8.46 -2.09 23.92
C GLU A 246 9.53 -2.36 24.99
#